data_AF-A0A2L2Z1A8-F1
#
_entry.id   AF-A0A2L2Z1A8-F1
#
_cell.length_a   1.000
_cell.length_b   1.000
_cell.length_c   1.000
_cell.angle_alpha   90.00
_cell.angle_beta   90.00
_cell.angle_gamma   90.00
#
_symmetry.space_group_name_H-M   'P 1'
#
loop_
_entity.id
_entity.type
_entity.pdbx_description
1 polymer ?
#
loop_
_entity_poly.entity_id
_entity_poly.type
_entity_poly.pdbx_seq_one_letter_code
_entity_poly.pdbx_strand_id
1 'polypeptide(L)'
;SEFVHLQPTQLSFIEKMWELQYKMFTTNSENVQDHIYSSDAADWPFLTRGIAYWVSPHSNAQIHLLGNITTWYSATTATVVYLVILVFYLLRRRRCLYDIPVDMWEKFCISGIVFLLGYILHFVPYFFVDRTLFLHHYLPAYFFKLLLLVTLVEHISFAVCLVKYSFLRKILHYSYLIVV
;
A
#
# COMPACT_ATOMS: atom_id res chain seq x y z
N SER A 1 -7.80 -39.92 15.53
CA SER A 1 -7.64 -40.13 16.98
C SER A 1 -6.37 -39.40 17.41
N GLU A 2 -6.52 -38.19 17.90
CA GLU A 2 -5.40 -37.42 18.44
C GLU A 2 -4.92 -38.13 19.72
N PHE A 3 -3.73 -38.72 19.66
CA PHE A 3 -3.13 -39.39 20.81
C PHE A 3 -2.68 -38.31 21.79
N VAL A 4 -3.50 -38.04 22.81
CA VAL A 4 -3.11 -37.17 23.93
C VAL A 4 -1.98 -37.88 24.68
N HIS A 5 -0.75 -37.41 24.48
CA HIS A 5 0.41 -37.95 25.18
C HIS A 5 0.24 -37.68 26.69
N LEU A 6 0.12 -38.76 27.47
CA LEU A 6 -0.07 -38.72 28.93
C LEU A 6 1.20 -38.31 29.71
N GLN A 7 2.35 -38.17 29.02
CA GLN A 7 3.59 -37.67 29.59
C GLN A 7 4.11 -36.46 28.79
N PRO A 8 4.67 -35.43 29.46
CA PRO A 8 5.22 -34.28 28.78
C PRO A 8 6.41 -34.70 27.92
N THR A 9 6.32 -34.47 26.61
CA THR A 9 7.43 -34.65 25.67
C THR A 9 8.56 -33.70 26.05
N GLN A 10 9.70 -34.23 26.50
CA GLN A 10 10.90 -33.44 26.77
C GLN A 10 11.62 -33.16 25.44
N LEU A 11 11.33 -32.00 24.86
CA LEU A 11 11.97 -31.52 23.65
C LEU A 11 13.02 -30.47 24.02
N SER A 12 14.12 -30.43 23.29
CA SER A 12 15.02 -29.28 23.30
C SER A 12 14.33 -28.04 22.75
N PHE A 13 14.86 -26.85 23.02
CA PHE A 13 14.30 -25.59 22.53
C PHE A 13 14.13 -25.58 21.00
N ILE A 14 15.13 -26.04 20.24
CA ILE A 14 15.09 -26.02 18.77
C ILE A 14 14.05 -27.00 18.24
N GLU A 15 13.93 -28.18 18.83
CA GLU A 15 12.89 -29.16 18.46
C GLU A 15 11.51 -28.61 18.76
N LYS A 16 11.32 -27.96 19.92
CA LYS A 16 10.05 -27.34 20.26
C LYS A 16 9.71 -26.18 19.34
N MET A 17 10.70 -25.36 18.97
CA MET A 17 10.54 -24.27 18.02
C MET A 17 10.13 -24.80 16.65
N TRP A 18 10.78 -25.85 16.14
CA TRP A 18 10.42 -26.47 14.87
C TRP A 18 9.04 -27.10 14.88
N GLU A 19 8.71 -27.83 15.95
CA GLU A 19 7.38 -28.41 16.15
C GLU A 19 6.29 -27.31 16.09
N LEU A 20 6.54 -26.17 16.76
CA LEU A 20 5.62 -25.04 16.76
C LEU A 20 5.47 -24.39 15.38
N GLN A 21 6.55 -24.17 14.63
CA GLN A 21 6.46 -23.61 13.27
C GLN A 21 5.72 -24.54 12.33
N TYR A 22 5.97 -25.85 12.40
CA TYR A 22 5.25 -26.85 11.62
C TYR A 22 3.76 -26.85 11.94
N LYS A 23 3.39 -26.78 13.23
CA LYS A 23 1.99 -26.68 13.66
C LYS A 23 1.35 -25.38 13.17
N MET A 24 1.99 -24.22 13.33
CA MET A 24 1.47 -22.94 12.82
C MET A 24 1.27 -22.94 11.29
N PHE A 25 2.13 -23.64 10.55
CA PHE A 25 1.99 -23.78 9.10
C PHE A 25 0.83 -24.70 8.70
N THR A 26 0.66 -25.82 9.40
CA THR A 26 -0.33 -26.86 9.09
C THR A 26 -1.73 -26.58 9.65
N THR A 27 -1.87 -25.82 10.75
CA THR A 27 -3.15 -25.47 11.39
C THR A 27 -3.94 -24.39 10.63
N ASN A 28 -3.72 -24.16 9.33
CA ASN A 28 -4.35 -23.07 8.58
C ASN A 28 -5.84 -23.30 8.20
N SER A 29 -6.48 -24.42 8.58
CA SER A 29 -7.70 -24.86 7.90
C SER A 29 -8.96 -25.05 8.75
N GLU A 30 -8.99 -24.66 10.03
CA GLU A 30 -10.20 -24.84 10.86
C GLU A 30 -11.13 -23.62 10.93
N ASN A 31 -10.74 -22.46 10.39
CA ASN A 31 -11.56 -21.24 10.40
C ASN A 31 -12.28 -21.00 9.06
N VAL A 32 -12.79 -22.07 8.44
CA VAL A 32 -13.74 -22.03 7.31
C VAL A 32 -15.15 -21.83 7.85
N GLN A 33 -15.36 -20.76 8.62
CA GLN A 33 -16.71 -20.29 8.91
C GLN A 33 -16.87 -18.92 8.25
N ASP A 34 -17.71 -18.85 7.22
CA ASP A 34 -18.07 -17.60 6.57
C ASP A 34 -18.57 -16.60 7.62
N HIS A 35 -17.70 -15.67 8.00
CA HIS A 35 -18.06 -14.63 8.94
C HIS A 35 -18.81 -13.53 8.19
N ILE A 36 -19.89 -13.01 8.77
CA ILE A 36 -20.76 -12.00 8.13
C ILE A 36 -20.00 -10.72 7.70
N TYR A 37 -18.91 -10.39 8.38
CA TYR A 37 -18.03 -9.25 8.09
C TYR A 37 -16.78 -9.61 7.28
N SER A 38 -16.69 -10.83 6.74
CA SER A 38 -15.60 -11.21 5.83
C SER A 38 -15.67 -10.38 4.54
N SER A 39 -14.50 -10.14 3.94
CA SER A 39 -14.38 -9.43 2.67
C SER A 39 -13.23 -9.97 1.84
N ASP A 40 -13.42 -9.95 0.53
CA ASP A 40 -12.44 -10.44 -0.43
C ASP A 40 -11.32 -9.42 -0.65
N ALA A 41 -10.13 -9.91 -1.00
CA ALA A 41 -8.99 -9.05 -1.28
C ALA A 41 -9.28 -8.02 -2.40
N ALA A 42 -10.07 -8.42 -3.41
CA ALA A 42 -10.47 -7.56 -4.52
C ALA A 42 -11.35 -6.37 -4.09
N ASP A 43 -12.07 -6.48 -2.97
CA ASP A 43 -13.00 -5.46 -2.49
C ASP A 43 -12.29 -4.33 -1.73
N TRP A 44 -11.14 -4.61 -1.12
CA TRP A 44 -10.45 -3.67 -0.24
C TRP A 44 -10.05 -2.33 -0.88
N PRO A 45 -9.57 -2.28 -2.14
CA PRO A 45 -9.29 -1.01 -2.81
C PRO A 45 -10.50 -0.08 -2.93
N PHE A 46 -11.71 -0.63 -2.95
CA PHE A 46 -12.98 0.09 -3.14
C PHE A 46 -13.70 0.42 -1.83
N LEU A 47 -13.22 -0.09 -0.69
CA LEU A 47 -13.82 0.14 0.63
C LEU A 47 -15.33 -0.18 0.66
N THR A 48 -15.74 -1.29 0.03
CA THR A 48 -17.16 -1.70 -0.05
C THR A 48 -17.72 -2.18 1.28
N ARG A 49 -16.88 -2.76 2.14
CA ARG A 49 -17.27 -3.34 3.43
C ARG A 49 -16.30 -2.94 4.55
N GLY A 50 -16.87 -2.61 5.71
CA GLY A 50 -16.16 -2.43 6.98
C GLY A 50 -16.30 -3.66 7.90
N ILE A 51 -15.76 -3.57 9.10
CA ILE A 51 -15.85 -4.63 10.12
C ILE A 51 -16.45 -4.06 11.41
N ALA A 52 -17.49 -4.69 11.95
CA ALA A 52 -17.94 -4.40 13.31
C ALA A 52 -17.05 -5.16 14.31
N TYR A 53 -16.31 -4.44 15.16
CA TYR A 53 -15.51 -5.05 16.23
C TYR A 53 -16.33 -5.31 17.49
N TRP A 54 -17.30 -4.44 17.77
CA TRP A 54 -18.12 -4.56 18.96
C TRP A 54 -19.49 -3.94 18.72
N VAL A 55 -20.52 -4.62 19.22
CA VAL A 55 -21.90 -4.13 19.24
C VAL A 55 -22.41 -4.34 20.67
N SER A 56 -22.97 -3.30 21.27
CA SER A 56 -23.53 -3.40 22.62
C SER A 56 -24.78 -4.30 22.62
N PRO A 57 -24.93 -5.23 23.58
CA PRO A 57 -26.14 -6.04 23.71
C PRO A 57 -27.32 -5.27 24.32
N HIS A 58 -27.05 -4.12 24.97
CA HIS A 58 -28.05 -3.37 25.75
C HIS A 58 -28.24 -1.92 25.28
N SER A 59 -27.47 -1.48 24.29
CA SER A 59 -27.55 -0.13 23.73
C SER A 59 -27.29 -0.17 22.22
N ASN A 60 -27.55 0.91 21.50
CA ASN A 60 -27.24 1.03 20.08
C ASN A 60 -25.77 1.42 19.80
N ALA A 61 -24.88 1.28 20.78
CA ALA A 61 -23.47 1.62 20.63
C ALA A 61 -22.71 0.53 19.85
N GLN A 62 -21.82 0.94 18.94
CA GLN A 62 -21.04 0.05 18.10
C GLN A 62 -19.66 0.64 17.77
N ILE A 63 -18.65 -0.23 17.67
CA ILE A 63 -17.29 0.10 17.24
C ILE A 63 -17.05 -0.57 15.89
N HIS A 64 -16.82 0.25 14.85
CA HIS A 64 -16.62 -0.21 13.48
C HIS A 64 -15.26 0.23 12.95
N LEU A 65 -14.57 -0.68 12.30
CA LEU A 65 -13.44 -0.37 11.44
C LEU A 65 -13.93 0.00 10.05
N LEU A 66 -13.74 1.26 9.70
CA LEU A 66 -13.96 1.78 8.37
C LEU A 66 -12.78 2.65 7.98
N GLY A 67 -12.32 2.50 6.74
CA GLY A 67 -11.33 3.39 6.15
C GLY A 67 -11.87 4.82 6.04
N ASN A 68 -10.98 5.80 6.20
CA ASN A 68 -11.33 7.18 5.89
C ASN A 68 -11.45 7.33 4.37
N ILE A 69 -12.67 7.59 3.87
CA ILE A 69 -13.00 7.66 2.43
C ILE A 69 -12.04 8.58 1.69
N THR A 70 -11.77 9.78 2.23
CA THR A 70 -10.92 10.78 1.59
C THR A 70 -9.51 10.27 1.39
N THR A 71 -8.87 9.73 2.43
CA THR A 71 -7.50 9.22 2.30
C THR A 71 -7.45 7.95 1.46
N TRP A 72 -8.49 7.11 1.55
CA TRP A 72 -8.54 5.83 0.83
C TRP A 72 -8.53 6.03 -0.68
N TYR A 73 -9.46 6.85 -1.18
CA TYR A 73 -9.55 7.16 -2.60
C TYR A 73 -8.40 8.05 -3.07
N SER A 74 -7.88 8.95 -2.23
CA SER A 74 -6.69 9.74 -2.58
C SER A 74 -5.47 8.86 -2.80
N ALA A 75 -5.22 7.89 -1.91
CA ALA A 75 -4.10 6.96 -2.04
C ALA A 75 -4.26 5.99 -3.23
N THR A 76 -5.48 5.52 -3.48
CA THR A 76 -5.79 4.71 -4.67
C THR A 76 -5.56 5.50 -5.96
N THR A 77 -6.06 6.73 -6.02
CA THR A 77 -5.87 7.61 -7.18
C THR A 77 -4.40 7.95 -7.39
N ALA A 78 -3.66 8.25 -6.31
CA ALA A 78 -2.24 8.52 -6.37
C ALA A 78 -1.43 7.35 -6.93
N THR A 79 -1.82 6.11 -6.62
CA THR A 79 -1.16 4.92 -7.19
C THR A 79 -1.30 4.90 -8.72
N VAL A 80 -2.50 5.16 -9.25
CA VAL A 80 -2.76 5.22 -10.69
C VAL A 80 -2.02 6.40 -11.35
N VAL A 81 -2.11 7.60 -10.75
CA VAL A 81 -1.44 8.80 -11.26
C VAL A 81 0.07 8.63 -11.29
N TYR A 82 0.65 8.04 -10.23
CA TYR A 82 2.08 7.73 -10.18
C TYR A 82 2.50 6.83 -11.35
N LEU A 83 1.77 5.75 -11.61
CA LEU A 83 2.07 4.84 -12.73
C LEU A 83 1.99 5.55 -14.09
N VAL A 84 0.97 6.40 -14.29
CA VAL A 84 0.83 7.20 -15.52
C VAL A 84 2.02 8.15 -15.69
N ILE A 85 2.43 8.86 -14.64
CA ILE A 85 3.60 9.75 -14.67
C ILE A 85 4.89 8.97 -14.92
N LEU A 86 5.05 7.80 -14.29
CA LEU A 86 6.21 6.94 -14.50
C LEU A 86 6.30 6.51 -15.97
N VAL A 87 5.22 5.99 -16.55
CA VAL A 87 5.17 5.61 -17.97
C VAL A 87 5.47 6.81 -18.86
N PHE A 88 4.90 7.98 -18.57
CA PHE A 88 5.17 9.21 -19.29
C PHE A 88 6.65 9.60 -19.27
N TYR A 89 7.32 9.57 -18.11
CA TYR A 89 8.75 9.84 -18.02
C TYR A 89 9.60 8.80 -18.73
N LEU A 90 9.26 7.51 -18.62
CA LEU A 90 9.97 6.46 -19.33
C LEU A 90 9.90 6.66 -20.85
N LEU A 91 8.73 7.00 -21.39
CA LEU A 91 8.54 7.29 -22.81
C LEU A 91 9.33 8.53 -23.27
N ARG A 92 9.40 9.59 -22.46
CA ARG A 92 10.17 10.80 -22.78
C ARG A 92 11.68 10.56 -22.73
N ARG A 93 12.14 9.82 -21.72
CA ARG A 93 13.56 9.43 -21.59
C ARG A 93 14.00 8.53 -22.74
N ARG A 94 13.14 7.65 -23.26
CA ARG A 94 13.39 6.86 -24.48
C ARG A 94 13.61 7.73 -25.73
N ARG A 95 13.07 8.97 -25.74
CA ARG A 95 13.29 9.98 -26.77
C ARG A 95 14.41 10.97 -26.43
N CYS A 96 15.24 10.65 -25.44
CA CYS A 96 16.32 11.50 -24.93
C CYS A 96 15.83 12.86 -24.39
N LEU A 97 14.58 12.94 -23.92
CA LEU A 97 14.02 14.12 -23.25
C LEU A 97 14.07 13.91 -21.74
N TYR A 98 14.77 14.81 -21.05
CA TYR A 98 14.97 14.78 -19.60
C TYR A 98 14.26 15.97 -18.94
N ASP A 99 13.02 15.75 -18.49
CA ASP A 99 12.16 16.84 -17.97
C ASP A 99 12.53 17.32 -16.57
N ILE A 100 13.20 16.47 -15.80
CA ILE A 100 13.48 16.67 -14.39
C ILE A 100 14.96 16.38 -14.09
N PRO A 101 15.56 17.01 -13.07
CA PRO A 101 16.92 16.74 -12.63
C PRO A 101 17.13 15.26 -12.30
N VAL A 102 18.38 14.79 -12.43
CA VAL A 102 18.75 13.38 -12.20
C VAL A 102 18.41 12.94 -10.77
N ASP A 103 18.76 13.74 -9.76
CA ASP A 103 18.49 13.43 -8.35
C ASP A 103 17.00 13.24 -8.07
N MET A 104 16.16 14.09 -8.68
CA MET A 104 14.70 14.02 -8.54
C MET A 104 14.13 12.77 -9.21
N TRP A 105 14.69 12.39 -10.36
CA TRP A 105 14.32 11.15 -11.06
C TRP A 105 14.70 9.91 -10.25
N GLU A 106 15.91 9.87 -9.70
CA GLU A 106 16.36 8.76 -8.87
C GLU A 106 15.48 8.61 -7.63
N LYS A 107 15.21 9.71 -6.91
CA LYS A 107 14.27 9.71 -5.78
C LYS A 107 12.89 9.21 -6.19
N PHE A 108 12.33 9.72 -7.30
CA PHE A 108 11.02 9.30 -7.81
C PHE A 108 10.96 7.80 -8.11
N CYS A 109 12.01 7.25 -8.71
CA CYS A 109 12.09 5.82 -9.05
C CYS A 109 12.28 4.94 -7.82
N ILE A 110 13.23 5.28 -6.93
CA ILE A 110 13.53 4.50 -5.74
C ILE A 110 12.31 4.46 -4.82
N SER A 111 11.72 5.62 -4.51
CA SER A 111 10.52 5.69 -3.68
C SER A 111 9.35 4.92 -4.30
N GLY A 112 9.14 5.06 -5.61
CA GLY A 112 8.11 4.31 -6.32
C GLY A 112 8.30 2.80 -6.25
N ILE A 113 9.50 2.31 -6.53
CA ILE A 113 9.83 0.88 -6.46
C ILE A 113 9.56 0.36 -5.05
N VAL A 114 10.09 1.04 -4.01
CA VAL A 114 9.92 0.60 -2.61
C VAL A 114 8.44 0.57 -2.22
N PHE A 115 7.67 1.60 -2.52
CA PHE A 115 6.28 1.68 -2.08
C PHE A 115 5.32 0.83 -2.92
N LEU A 116 5.51 0.75 -4.25
CA LEU A 116 4.72 -0.14 -5.09
C LEU A 116 5.02 -1.61 -4.79
N LEU A 117 6.30 -1.97 -4.60
CA LEU A 117 6.67 -3.33 -4.22
C LEU A 117 6.13 -3.66 -2.82
N GLY A 118 6.27 -2.74 -1.87
CA GLY A 118 5.67 -2.89 -0.53
C GLY A 118 4.16 -3.12 -0.59
N TYR A 119 3.44 -2.33 -1.41
CA TYR A 119 2.01 -2.52 -1.66
C TYR A 119 1.71 -3.91 -2.24
N ILE A 120 2.40 -4.31 -3.31
CA ILE A 120 2.20 -5.60 -3.98
C ILE A 120 2.47 -6.76 -3.04
N LEU A 121 3.60 -6.76 -2.33
CA LEU A 121 3.99 -7.82 -1.40
C LEU A 121 3.01 -7.98 -0.23
N HIS A 122 2.34 -6.91 0.19
CA HIS A 122 1.35 -6.95 1.26
C HIS A 122 -0.09 -7.09 0.76
N PHE A 123 -0.32 -7.10 -0.56
CA PHE A 123 -1.67 -7.21 -1.12
C PHE A 123 -1.87 -8.52 -1.88
N VAL A 124 -0.94 -8.87 -2.76
CA VAL A 124 -1.03 -10.01 -3.66
C VAL A 124 -1.11 -11.36 -2.95
N PRO A 125 -0.40 -11.64 -1.83
CA PRO A 125 -0.51 -12.93 -1.16
C PRO A 125 -1.94 -13.27 -0.74
N TYR A 126 -2.77 -12.28 -0.39
CA TYR A 126 -4.14 -12.51 0.05
C TYR A 126 -5.09 -13.02 -1.04
N PHE A 127 -4.70 -12.98 -2.32
CA PHE A 127 -5.45 -13.61 -3.40
C PHE A 127 -5.26 -15.13 -3.46
N PHE A 128 -4.25 -15.66 -2.76
CA PHE A 128 -3.88 -17.08 -2.78
C PHE A 128 -4.09 -17.77 -1.43
N VAL A 129 -4.72 -17.08 -0.47
CA VAL A 129 -4.95 -17.60 0.88
C VAL A 129 -6.42 -18.01 1.00
N ASP A 130 -6.66 -19.31 1.13
CA ASP A 130 -7.98 -19.90 1.33
C ASP A 130 -8.40 -19.88 2.81
N ARG A 131 -8.55 -18.68 3.38
CA ARG A 131 -9.03 -18.48 4.75
C ARG A 131 -9.98 -17.29 4.85
N THR A 132 -10.66 -17.14 5.99
CA THR A 132 -11.48 -15.96 6.26
C THR A 132 -10.63 -14.68 6.32
N LEU A 133 -10.92 -13.75 5.42
CA LEU A 133 -10.22 -12.47 5.30
C LEU A 133 -11.12 -11.30 5.69
N PHE A 134 -10.45 -10.20 6.05
CA PHE A 134 -11.07 -9.02 6.63
C PHE A 134 -10.30 -7.77 6.21
N LEU A 135 -10.96 -6.62 6.17
CA LEU A 135 -10.38 -5.33 5.76
C LEU A 135 -9.04 -4.99 6.46
N HIS A 136 -8.85 -5.38 7.72
CA HIS A 136 -7.61 -5.06 8.45
C HIS A 136 -6.35 -5.71 7.83
N HIS A 137 -6.50 -6.82 7.10
CA HIS A 137 -5.41 -7.47 6.35
C HIS A 137 -4.82 -6.57 5.26
N TYR A 138 -5.64 -5.66 4.72
CA TYR A 138 -5.22 -4.70 3.71
C TYR A 138 -4.47 -3.50 4.28
N LEU A 139 -4.58 -3.20 5.58
CA LEU A 139 -4.00 -1.98 6.17
C LEU A 139 -2.48 -1.84 5.96
N PRO A 140 -1.66 -2.91 6.05
CA PRO A 140 -0.25 -2.83 5.70
C PRO A 140 -0.02 -2.44 4.24
N ALA A 141 -0.77 -3.01 3.29
CA ALA A 141 -0.69 -2.63 1.88
C ALA A 141 -1.14 -1.18 1.67
N TYR A 142 -2.23 -0.79 2.32
CA TYR A 142 -2.77 0.58 2.27
C TYR A 142 -1.77 1.63 2.78
N PHE A 143 -0.99 1.29 3.82
CA PHE A 143 0.06 2.16 4.34
C PHE A 143 1.09 2.53 3.27
N PHE A 144 1.52 1.57 2.45
CA PHE A 144 2.43 1.86 1.33
C PHE A 144 1.80 2.79 0.27
N LYS A 145 0.49 2.69 0.04
CA LYS A 145 -0.22 3.63 -0.85
C LYS A 145 -0.25 5.05 -0.28
N LEU A 146 -0.37 5.20 1.05
CA LEU A 146 -0.29 6.51 1.70
C LEU A 146 1.11 7.12 1.58
N LEU A 147 2.16 6.32 1.74
CA LEU A 147 3.54 6.79 1.52
C LEU A 147 3.74 7.23 0.06
N LEU A 148 3.23 6.44 -0.89
CA LEU A 148 3.27 6.78 -2.31
C LEU A 148 2.50 8.08 -2.61
N LEU A 149 1.35 8.29 -1.98
CA LEU A 149 0.58 9.54 -2.08
C LEU A 149 1.40 10.74 -1.64
N VAL A 150 2.06 10.67 -0.48
CA VAL A 150 2.89 11.78 0.03
C VAL A 150 4.05 12.07 -0.93
N THR A 151 4.75 11.04 -1.40
CA THR A 151 5.84 11.20 -2.39
C THR A 151 5.35 11.79 -3.70
N LEU A 152 4.16 11.38 -4.17
CA LEU A 152 3.58 11.91 -5.39
C LEU A 152 3.24 13.40 -5.24
N VAL A 153 2.65 13.80 -4.12
CA VAL A 153 2.33 15.21 -3.83
C VAL A 153 3.61 16.04 -3.77
N GLU A 154 4.64 15.55 -3.09
CA GLU A 154 5.96 16.18 -3.06
C GLU A 154 6.50 16.37 -4.49
N HIS A 155 6.53 15.30 -5.28
CA HIS A 155 7.04 15.31 -6.67
C HIS A 155 6.29 16.29 -7.57
N ILE A 156 4.95 16.32 -7.50
CA ILE A 156 4.12 17.24 -8.28
C ILE A 156 4.40 18.68 -7.86
N SER A 157 4.51 18.96 -6.56
CA SER A 157 4.83 20.29 -6.05
C SER A 157 6.16 20.80 -6.62
N PHE A 158 7.21 19.97 -6.57
CA PHE A 158 8.51 20.31 -7.15
C PHE A 158 8.44 20.51 -8.67
N ALA A 159 7.74 19.64 -9.40
CA ALA A 159 7.57 19.77 -10.84
C ALA A 159 6.86 21.07 -11.23
N VAL A 160 5.81 21.47 -10.50
CA VAL A 160 5.11 22.74 -10.72
C VAL A 160 6.03 23.94 -10.45
N CYS A 161 6.81 23.92 -9.37
CA CYS A 161 7.79 24.96 -9.07
C CYS A 161 8.86 25.09 -10.18
N LEU A 162 9.34 23.96 -10.71
CA LEU A 162 10.35 23.95 -11.77
C LEU A 162 9.82 24.56 -13.08
N VAL A 163 8.56 24.25 -13.44
CA VAL A 163 7.89 24.86 -14.61
C VAL A 163 7.71 26.36 -14.41
N LYS A 164 7.24 26.79 -13.24
CA LYS A 164 7.09 28.22 -12.91
C LYS A 164 8.41 28.96 -12.98
N TYR A 165 9.48 28.40 -12.40
CA TYR A 165 10.81 29.00 -12.43
C TYR A 165 11.38 29.10 -13.84
N SER A 166 11.24 28.06 -14.66
CA SER A 166 11.66 28.07 -16.07
C SER A 166 10.92 29.14 -16.88
N PHE A 167 9.61 29.27 -16.66
CA PHE A 167 8.79 30.29 -17.30
C PHE A 167 9.20 31.71 -16.89
N LEU A 168 9.35 31.97 -15.58
CA LEU A 168 9.81 33.26 -15.05
C LEU A 168 11.20 33.63 -15.55
N ARG A 169 12.13 32.67 -15.59
CA ARG A 169 13.49 32.88 -16.12
C ARG A 169 13.48 33.26 -17.60
N LYS A 170 12.63 32.63 -18.41
CA LYS A 170 12.46 33.00 -19.82
C LYS A 170 11.96 34.44 -19.96
N ILE A 171 10.95 34.84 -19.17
CA ILE A 171 10.43 36.21 -19.17
C ILE A 171 11.54 37.21 -18.84
N LEU A 172 12.29 36.98 -17.75
CA LEU A 172 13.37 37.87 -17.32
C LEU A 172 14.50 37.98 -18.38
N HIS A 173 14.84 36.87 -19.02
CA HIS A 173 15.83 36.86 -20.10
C HIS A 173 15.35 37.65 -21.32
N TYR A 174 14.09 37.47 -21.75
CA TYR A 174 13.52 38.25 -22.85
C TYR A 174 13.38 39.74 -22.51
N SER A 175 13.00 40.10 -21.27
CA SER A 175 12.94 41.50 -20.86
C SER A 175 14.32 42.16 -20.84
N TYR A 176 15.36 41.43 -20.39
CA TYR A 176 16.73 41.94 -20.43
C TYR A 176 17.20 42.17 -21.87
N LEU A 177 16.89 41.27 -22.80
CA LEU A 177 17.22 41.37 -24.23
C LEU A 177 16.49 42.49 -24.98
N ILE A 178 15.37 42.99 -24.44
CA ILE A 178 14.62 44.13 -25.00
C ILE A 178 15.18 45.46 -24.48
N VAL A 179 15.79 45.45 -23.29
CA VAL A 179 16.30 46.65 -22.61
C VAL A 179 17.76 46.96 -22.96
N VAL A 180 18.51 45.99 -23.50
CA VAL A 180 19.89 46.11 -24.00
C VAL A 180 19.90 46.07 -25.51
#